data_AF-X1A786-F1
#
_entry.id   AF-X1A786-F1
#
_cell.length_a   1.000
_cell.length_b   1.000
_cell.length_c   1.000
_cell.angle_alpha   90.00
_cell.angle_beta   90.00
_cell.angle_gamma   90.00
#
_symmetry.space_group_name_H-M   'P 1'
#
loop_
_entity.id
_entity.type
_entity.pdbx_description
1 polymer ?
#
loop_
_entity_poly.entity_id
_entity_poly.type
_entity_poly.pdbx_seq_one_letter_code
_entity_poly.pdbx_strand_id
1 'polypeptide(L)' 'GALGMAILVRDHFLQNETETVFRGLEVAEIKFTTSAFNCGDCPNNCEIIQVKMPEMGNEVIARWGSRCGKWEVF' A
#
# COMPACT_ATOMS: atom_id res chain seq x y z
N GLY A 1 5.92 -6.14 -21.63
CA GLY A 1 5.66 -7.44 -20.95
C GLY A 1 6.51 -7.53 -19.68
N ALA A 2 6.17 -8.44 -18.76
CA ALA A 2 6.79 -8.51 -17.42
C ALA A 2 8.33 -8.60 -17.45
N LEU A 3 8.90 -9.43 -18.34
CA LEU A 3 10.35 -9.55 -18.50
C LEU A 3 11.02 -8.22 -18.90
N GLY A 4 10.39 -7.46 -19.80
CA GLY A 4 10.90 -6.15 -20.22
C GLY A 4 10.92 -5.15 -19.06
N MET A 5 9.89 -5.15 -18.20
CA MET A 5 9.87 -4.31 -17.00
C MET A 5 10.99 -4.68 -16.03
N ALA A 6 11.26 -5.98 -15.85
CA ALA A 6 12.35 -6.44 -15.00
C ALA A 6 13.72 -5.96 -15.49
N ILE A 7 13.96 -5.99 -16.81
CA ILE A 7 15.20 -5.48 -17.41
C ILE A 7 15.33 -3.97 -17.16
N LEU A 8 14.27 -3.19 -17.40
CA LEU A 8 14.29 -1.73 -17.18
C LEU A 8 14.56 -1.37 -15.72
N VAL A 9 13.91 -2.04 -14.77
CA VAL A 9 14.12 -1.81 -13.33
C VAL A 9 15.54 -2.16 -12.91
N ARG A 10 16.09 -3.28 -13.42
CA ARG A 10 17.47 -3.68 -13.16
C ARG A 10 18.45 -2.63 -13.69
N ASP A 11 18.27 -2.19 -14.93
CA ASP A 11 19.19 -1.23 -15.56
C ASP A 11 19.13 0.12 -14.84
N HIS A 12 17.94 0.56 -14.39
CA HIS A 12 17.78 1.75 -13.56
C HIS A 12 18.49 1.61 -12.20
N PHE A 13 18.34 0.47 -11.52
CA PHE A 13 19.01 0.19 -10.25
C PHE A 13 20.54 0.26 -10.39
N LEU A 14 21.09 -0.38 -11.42
CA LEU A 14 22.54 -0.41 -11.67
C LEU A 14 23.12 0.98 -12.01
N GLN A 15 22.32 1.87 -12.61
CA GLN A 15 22.76 3.22 -12.97
C GLN A 15 22.66 4.23 -11.82
N ASN A 16 21.72 4.04 -10.91
CA ASN A 16 21.37 5.04 -9.89
C ASN A 16 21.71 4.59 -8.45
N GLU A 17 22.26 3.38 -8.27
CA GLU A 17 22.61 2.79 -6.96
C GLU A 17 21.47 2.94 -5.91
N THR A 18 20.22 2.84 -6.36
CA THR A 18 19.05 3.16 -5.55
C THR A 18 18.58 1.94 -4.77
N GLU A 19 18.43 2.04 -3.45
CA GLU A 19 17.86 0.96 -2.66
C GLU A 19 16.41 0.63 -3.06
N THR A 20 16.08 -0.65 -3.12
CA THR A 20 14.71 -1.08 -3.44
C THR A 20 13.82 -0.98 -2.21
N VAL A 21 12.58 -0.52 -2.40
CA VAL A 21 11.53 -0.60 -1.36
C VAL A 21 10.79 -1.94 -1.33
N PHE A 22 11.30 -2.95 -2.04
CA PHE A 22 10.73 -4.28 -2.05
C PHE A 22 10.92 -4.93 -0.68
N ARG A 23 9.81 -5.24 0.01
CA ARG A 23 9.81 -5.79 1.37
C ARG A 23 10.25 -7.27 1.46
N GLY A 24 10.72 -7.86 0.37
CA GLY A 24 11.03 -9.28 0.29
C GLY A 24 9.79 -10.14 0.06
N LEU A 25 10.01 -11.43 -0.20
CA LEU A 25 8.94 -12.42 -0.36
C LEU A 25 8.29 -12.81 0.97
N GLU A 26 8.98 -12.57 2.08
CA GLU A 26 8.48 -12.78 3.45
C GLU A 26 7.21 -11.98 3.74
N VAL A 27 6.91 -10.93 2.96
CA VAL A 27 5.66 -10.17 3.04
C VAL A 27 4.41 -11.06 2.93
N ALA A 28 4.51 -12.21 2.26
CA ALA A 28 3.43 -13.17 2.15
C ALA A 28 3.10 -13.88 3.49
N GLU A 29 4.04 -13.90 4.42
CA GLU A 29 3.90 -14.52 5.74
C GLU A 29 3.51 -13.53 6.84
N ILE A 30 3.61 -12.22 6.55
CA ILE A 30 3.25 -11.15 7.48
C ILE A 30 1.73 -11.13 7.70
N LYS A 31 1.31 -10.98 8.96
CA LYS A 31 -0.11 -10.82 9.29
C LYS A 31 -0.59 -9.42 8.98
N PHE A 32 -1.60 -9.32 8.11
CA PHE A 32 -2.34 -8.08 7.85
C PHE A 32 -3.72 -8.15 8.51
N THR A 33 -4.14 -7.04 9.11
CA THR A 33 -5.52 -6.89 9.61
C THR A 33 -6.27 -5.90 8.73
N THR A 34 -7.37 -6.35 8.12
CA THR A 34 -8.29 -5.51 7.36
C THR A 34 -9.44 -5.07 8.25
N SER A 35 -9.85 -3.81 8.14
CA SER A 35 -11.06 -3.29 8.78
C SER A 35 -11.75 -2.27 7.88
N ALA A 36 -13.05 -2.08 8.08
CA ALA A 36 -13.84 -1.09 7.35
C ALA A 36 -14.51 -0.11 8.31
N PHE A 37 -14.60 1.15 7.91
CA PHE A 37 -15.36 2.16 8.63
C PHE A 37 -15.97 3.17 7.66
N ASN A 38 -17.06 3.82 8.07
CA ASN A 38 -17.69 4.87 7.27
C ASN A 38 -17.06 6.23 7.59
N CYS A 39 -16.79 7.03 6.56
CA CYS A 39 -16.16 8.34 6.69
C CYS A 39 -16.91 9.29 7.65
N GLY A 40 -18.25 9.27 7.64
CA GLY A 40 -19.10 10.13 8.48
C GLY A 40 -19.12 11.61 8.09
N ASP A 41 -18.05 12.10 7.48
CA ASP A 41 -17.81 13.53 7.19
C ASP A 41 -18.00 13.92 5.72
N CYS A 42 -18.68 13.07 4.93
CA CYS A 42 -19.01 13.39 3.54
C CYS A 42 -20.44 12.93 3.20
N PRO A 43 -21.15 13.61 2.28
CA PRO A 43 -22.52 13.24 1.87
C PRO A 43 -22.63 11.80 1.34
N ASN A 44 -21.54 11.32 0.74
CA ASN A 44 -21.44 9.96 0.19
C ASN A 44 -21.24 8.88 1.26
N ASN A 45 -21.01 9.29 2.52
CA ASN A 45 -20.64 8.45 3.65
C ASN A 45 -19.75 7.26 3.24
N CYS A 46 -18.64 7.56 2.56
CA CYS A 46 -17.86 6.54 1.89
C CYS A 46 -17.38 5.47 2.87
N GLU A 47 -17.49 4.21 2.47
CA GLU A 47 -16.89 3.09 3.18
C GLU A 47 -15.39 3.05 2.86
N ILE A 48 -14.59 3.13 3.92
CA ILE A 48 -13.13 3.11 3.85
C ILE A 48 -12.66 1.77 4.36
N ILE A 49 -11.96 1.04 3.50
CA ILE A 49 -11.27 -0.18 3.86
C ILE A 49 -9.83 0.19 4.20
N GLN A 50 -9.36 -0.21 5.37
CA GLN A 50 -7.99 0.03 5.81
C GLN A 50 -7.28 -1.28 6.14
N VAL A 51 -6.00 -1.35 5.76
CA VAL A 51 -5.10 -2.46 6.08
C VAL A 51 -4.09 -1.98 7.11
N LYS A 52 -3.90 -2.77 8.16
CA LYS A 52 -2.92 -2.52 9.22
C LYS A 52 -1.92 -3.67 9.32
N MET A 53 -0.70 -3.33 9.70
CA MET A 53 0.33 -4.29 10.09
C MET A 53 0.47 -4.29 11.63
N PRO A 54 -0.11 -5.27 12.35
CA PRO A 54 -0.02 -5.33 13.81
C PRO A 54 1.43 -5.43 14.31
N GLU A 55 2.28 -6.14 13.57
CA GLU A 55 3.70 -6.35 13.90
C GLU A 55 4.54 -5.08 13.77
N MET A 56 4.05 -4.05 13.05
CA MET A 56 4.64 -2.71 12.95
C MET A 56 3.82 -1.68 13.74
N GLY A 57 3.48 -2.00 14.99
CA GLY A 57 2.77 -1.05 15.86
C GLY A 57 1.35 -0.69 15.41
N ASN A 58 0.69 -1.58 14.65
CA ASN A 58 -0.65 -1.38 14.11
C ASN A 58 -0.75 -0.21 13.10
N GLU A 59 0.34 0.08 12.41
CA GLU A 59 0.42 1.11 11.37
C GLU A 59 -0.52 0.82 10.20
N VAL A 60 -1.18 1.87 9.69
CA VAL A 60 -2.04 1.78 8.49
C VAL A 60 -1.16 1.87 7.26
N ILE A 61 -1.11 0.79 6.49
CA ILE A 61 -0.25 0.68 5.31
C ILE A 61 -0.96 1.00 4.00
N ALA A 62 -2.29 0.91 4.00
CA ALA A 62 -3.11 1.14 2.82
C ALA A 62 -4.55 1.46 3.23
N ARG A 63 -5.20 2.33 2.44
CA ARG A 63 -6.65 2.51 2.45
C ARG A 63 -7.17 2.62 1.02
N TRP A 64 -8.40 2.18 0.82
CA TRP A 64 -9.15 2.43 -0.42
C TRP A 64 -10.65 2.60 -0.11
N GLY A 65 -11.42 3.02 -1.11
CA GLY A 65 -12.86 3.27 -0.97
C GLY A 65 -13.24 4.72 -0.67
N SER A 66 -12.25 5.60 -0.46
CA SER A 66 -12.47 7.05 -0.36
C SER A 66 -12.98 7.61 -1.70
N ARG A 67 -14.16 8.24 -1.70
CA ARG A 67 -14.65 9.04 -2.86
C ARG A 67 -14.54 10.54 -2.64
N CYS A 68 -14.22 10.96 -1.42
CA CYS A 68 -14.14 12.37 -1.03
C CYS A 68 -12.68 12.85 -0.87
N GLY A 69 -11.69 12.01 -1.17
CA GLY A 69 -10.27 12.33 -1.02
C GLY A 69 -9.75 12.31 0.43
N LYS A 70 -10.62 12.50 1.45
CA LYS A 70 -10.20 12.65 2.86
C LYS A 70 -9.36 11.48 3.40
N TRP A 71 -9.63 10.27 2.93
CA TRP A 71 -8.97 9.04 3.39
C TRP A 71 -8.11 8.39 2.31
N GLU A 72 -7.79 9.12 1.24
CA GLU A 72 -6.75 8.69 0.31
C GLU A 72 -5.41 8.69 1.06
N VAL A 73 -4.78 7.52 1.10
CA VAL A 73 -3.38 7.42 1.46
C VAL A 73 -2.66 7.31 0.13
N PHE A 74 -1.65 8.17 -0.04
CA PHE A 74 -0.89 8.51 -1.26
C PHE A 74 -1.52 9.63 -2.09
#